data_AF-A0A712CSF1-F1
#
_entry.id   AF-A0A712CSF1-F1
#
_cell.length_a   1.000
_cell.length_b   1.000
_cell.length_c   1.000
_cell.angle_alpha   90.00
_cell.angle_beta   90.00
_cell.angle_gamma   90.00
#
_symmetry.space_group_name_H-M   'P 1'
#
loop_
_entity.id
_entity.type
_entity.pdbx_description
1 polymer ?
#
loop_
_entity_poly.entity_id
_entity_poly.type
_entity_poly.pdbx_seq_one_letter_code
_entity_poly.pdbx_strand_id
1 'polypeptide(L)'
;MKFKYALTSLALSVAILSSVPSTAFAIGGASGAKVDYQVQGKIGEVVMNPYDIAPLTAVIRNGGYQLRDVHVRIVPKENGQEIAYKVNNKYLLTYGGIPVFGLYPDYVNTVEVEYTRIQGSKTEN
;
A
#
# COMPACT_ATOMS: atom_id res chain seq x y z
N MET A 1 -26.63 -50.48 -22.62
CA MET A 1 -27.22 -49.65 -21.55
C MET A 1 -26.19 -48.79 -20.80
N LYS A 2 -25.04 -49.34 -20.37
CA LYS A 2 -24.03 -48.62 -19.55
C LYS A 2 -23.44 -47.32 -20.18
N PHE A 3 -23.30 -47.27 -21.50
CA PHE A 3 -22.72 -46.11 -22.21
C PHE A 3 -23.63 -44.87 -22.21
N LYS A 4 -24.96 -45.08 -22.21
CA LYS A 4 -25.94 -43.98 -22.15
C LYS A 4 -25.94 -43.31 -20.76
N TYR A 5 -25.81 -44.12 -19.71
CA TYR A 5 -25.71 -43.63 -18.33
C TYR A 5 -24.40 -42.87 -18.07
N ALA A 6 -23.30 -43.31 -18.67
CA ALA A 6 -22.00 -42.63 -18.61
C ALA A 6 -22.02 -41.25 -19.32
N LEU A 7 -22.71 -41.16 -20.46
CA LEU A 7 -22.89 -39.87 -21.16
C LEU A 7 -23.76 -38.90 -20.35
N THR A 8 -24.85 -39.38 -19.75
CA THR A 8 -25.72 -38.55 -18.92
C THR A 8 -25.05 -38.12 -17.61
N SER A 9 -24.23 -38.97 -16.98
CA SER A 9 -23.48 -38.59 -15.78
C SER A 9 -22.40 -37.55 -16.08
N LEU A 10 -21.72 -37.67 -17.23
CA LEU A 10 -20.72 -36.69 -17.66
C LEU A 10 -21.35 -35.33 -17.97
N ALA A 11 -22.49 -35.32 -18.67
CA ALA A 11 -23.23 -34.09 -18.95
C ALA A 11 -23.72 -33.40 -17.67
N LEU A 12 -24.18 -34.17 -16.67
CA LEU A 12 -24.62 -33.63 -15.38
C LEU A 12 -23.45 -33.00 -14.59
N SER A 13 -22.27 -33.64 -14.61
CA SER A 13 -21.09 -33.10 -13.94
C SER A 13 -20.57 -31.79 -14.55
N VAL A 14 -20.62 -31.64 -15.87
CA VAL A 14 -20.22 -30.40 -16.56
C VAL A 14 -21.19 -29.26 -16.26
N ALA A 15 -22.49 -29.54 -16.19
CA ALA A 15 -23.50 -28.54 -15.84
C ALA A 15 -23.28 -27.96 -14.43
N ILE A 16 -22.93 -28.80 -13.45
CA ILE A 16 -22.69 -28.36 -12.07
C ILE A 16 -21.44 -27.48 -11.97
N LEU A 17 -20.36 -27.82 -12.68
CA LEU A 17 -19.13 -27.03 -12.71
C LEU A 17 -19.33 -25.65 -13.38
N SER A 18 -20.24 -25.54 -14.35
CA SER A 18 -20.56 -24.25 -15.00
C SER A 18 -21.41 -23.31 -14.15
N SER A 19 -22.01 -23.79 -13.06
CA SER A 19 -22.86 -23.00 -12.16
C SER A 19 -22.12 -22.39 -10.97
N VAL A 20 -20.80 -22.60 -10.83
CA VAL A 20 -20.03 -21.96 -9.76
C VAL A 20 -19.79 -20.50 -10.16
N PRO A 21 -20.36 -19.50 -9.47
CA PRO A 21 -20.07 -18.12 -9.77
C PRO A 21 -18.58 -17.89 -9.52
N SER A 22 -17.82 -17.62 -10.58
CA SER A 22 -16.47 -17.10 -10.50
C SER A 22 -16.57 -15.69 -9.93
N THR A 23 -16.49 -15.56 -8.60
CA THR A 23 -16.43 -14.26 -7.94
C THR A 23 -15.12 -13.57 -8.36
N ALA A 24 -15.21 -12.68 -9.32
CA ALA A 24 -14.11 -11.78 -9.63
C ALA A 24 -13.96 -10.80 -8.46
N PHE A 25 -12.95 -11.02 -7.63
CA PHE A 25 -12.55 -10.05 -6.62
C PHE A 25 -11.87 -8.89 -7.34
N ALA A 26 -12.64 -7.84 -7.64
CA ALA A 26 -12.07 -6.58 -8.07
C ALA A 26 -11.27 -5.99 -6.90
N ILE A 27 -9.97 -5.79 -7.08
CA ILE A 27 -9.15 -4.95 -6.20
C ILE A 27 -9.52 -3.51 -6.54
N GLY A 28 -10.52 -2.99 -5.82
CA GLY A 28 -11.19 -1.75 -6.16
C GLY A 28 -12.45 -1.56 -5.32
N GLY A 29 -12.29 -1.53 -4.00
CA GLY A 29 -13.37 -1.15 -3.09
C GLY A 29 -13.84 0.30 -3.28
N ALA A 30 -14.86 0.71 -2.53
CA ALA A 30 -15.36 2.08 -2.55
C ALA A 30 -14.23 3.12 -2.41
N SER A 31 -14.31 4.20 -3.17
CA SER A 31 -13.38 5.34 -3.07
C SER A 31 -13.30 5.80 -1.60
N GLY A 32 -12.11 5.70 -0.99
CA GLY A 32 -11.92 6.01 0.43
C GLY A 32 -10.55 5.57 0.94
N ALA A 33 -10.31 5.78 2.25
CA ALA A 33 -9.04 5.48 2.90
C ALA A 33 -8.73 3.97 3.08
N LYS A 34 -9.63 3.11 2.61
CA LYS A 34 -9.42 1.66 2.62
C LYS A 34 -8.43 1.32 1.51
N VAL A 35 -7.21 0.96 1.90
CA VAL A 35 -6.19 0.43 1.00
C VAL A 35 -6.23 -1.10 1.11
N ASP A 36 -6.32 -1.81 -0.02
CA ASP A 36 -6.31 -3.28 -0.08
C ASP A 36 -4.88 -3.87 0.00
N TYR A 37 -3.86 -3.01 -0.01
CA TYR A 37 -2.46 -3.37 0.18
C TYR A 37 -2.08 -3.49 1.66
N GLN A 38 -1.04 -4.30 1.94
CA GLN A 38 -0.45 -4.43 3.26
C GLN A 38 0.10 -3.08 3.72
N VAL A 39 -0.51 -2.52 4.76
CA VAL A 39 -0.07 -1.27 5.36
C VAL A 39 0.91 -1.60 6.49
N GLN A 40 2.13 -1.07 6.40
CA GLN A 40 3.17 -1.27 7.42
C GLN A 40 2.97 -0.40 8.68
N GLY A 41 2.05 0.58 8.64
CA GLY A 41 1.76 1.51 9.73
C GLY A 41 0.28 1.93 9.82
N LYS A 42 0.03 3.21 10.12
CA LYS A 42 -1.33 3.77 10.31
C LYS A 42 -1.92 4.49 9.09
N ILE A 43 -1.17 4.57 7.98
CA ILE A 43 -1.57 5.28 6.75
C ILE A 43 -1.61 4.32 5.55
N GLY A 44 -1.05 4.67 4.39
CA GLY A 44 -1.03 3.81 3.21
C GLY A 44 0.21 2.91 3.13
N GLU A 45 0.33 2.22 2.00
CA GLU A 45 1.48 1.37 1.67
C GLU A 45 2.79 2.15 1.55
N VAL A 46 3.89 1.48 1.84
CA VAL A 46 5.24 1.98 1.55
C VAL A 46 5.68 1.46 0.18
N VAL A 47 5.92 2.38 -0.77
CA VAL A 47 6.43 2.05 -2.10
C VAL A 47 7.90 2.40 -2.18
N MET A 48 8.74 1.39 -2.32
CA MET A 48 10.19 1.56 -2.54
C MET A 48 10.47 1.95 -3.99
N ASN A 49 11.45 2.84 -4.19
CA ASN A 49 11.88 3.32 -5.51
C ASN A 49 10.68 3.66 -6.44
N PRO A 50 9.77 4.55 -6.04
CA PRO A 50 8.46 4.72 -6.69
C PRO A 50 8.52 5.16 -8.16
N TYR A 51 9.68 5.64 -8.62
CA TYR A 51 9.91 6.12 -9.98
C TYR A 51 11.04 5.37 -10.70
N ASP A 52 11.51 4.25 -10.14
CA ASP A 52 12.58 3.40 -10.67
C ASP A 52 13.96 4.07 -10.89
N ILE A 53 14.12 5.36 -10.59
CA ILE A 53 15.35 6.13 -10.78
C ILE A 53 16.19 6.30 -9.52
N ALA A 54 15.63 6.07 -8.33
CA ALA A 54 16.23 6.41 -7.05
C ALA A 54 16.03 5.27 -6.03
N PRO A 55 16.85 4.22 -6.05
CA PRO A 55 16.64 2.99 -5.27
C PRO A 55 16.69 3.22 -3.75
N LEU A 56 17.36 4.27 -3.29
CA LEU A 56 17.48 4.64 -1.87
C LEU A 56 16.42 5.66 -1.42
N THR A 57 15.23 5.54 -1.99
CA THR A 57 14.06 6.37 -1.70
C THR A 57 12.80 5.53 -1.59
N ALA A 58 11.82 6.07 -0.89
CA ALA A 58 10.50 5.48 -0.78
C ALA A 58 9.42 6.57 -0.70
N VAL A 59 8.17 6.20 -0.94
CA VAL A 59 7.01 7.04 -0.62
C VAL A 59 6.06 6.23 0.25
N ILE A 60 5.71 6.79 1.42
CA ILE A 60 4.65 6.26 2.26
C ILE A 60 3.34 6.89 1.79
N ARG A 61 2.47 6.11 1.16
CA ARG A 61 1.22 6.64 0.61
C ARG A 61 0.34 7.22 1.72
N ASN A 62 -0.35 8.30 1.39
CA ASN A 62 -1.26 8.93 2.34
C ASN A 62 -2.52 8.09 2.63
N GLY A 63 -2.79 7.03 1.86
CA GLY A 63 -3.93 6.14 2.07
C GLY A 63 -5.27 6.87 2.06
N GLY A 64 -5.41 7.94 1.27
CA GLY A 64 -6.63 8.76 1.22
C GLY A 64 -6.80 9.78 2.36
N TYR A 65 -5.85 9.86 3.29
CA TYR A 65 -5.82 10.90 4.32
C TYR A 65 -5.19 12.19 3.80
N GLN A 66 -5.61 13.33 4.35
CA GLN A 66 -4.84 14.57 4.22
C GLN A 66 -3.79 14.60 5.33
N LEU A 67 -2.55 14.91 4.97
CA LEU A 67 -1.41 14.92 5.89
C LEU A 67 -0.86 16.34 6.04
N ARG A 68 -0.46 16.70 7.25
CA ARG A 68 0.16 17.99 7.60
C ARG A 68 1.26 17.83 8.61
N ASP A 69 2.10 18.87 8.72
CA ASP A 69 3.16 19.01 9.72
C ASP A 69 4.08 17.79 9.81
N VAL A 70 4.42 17.25 8.64
CA VAL A 70 5.16 16.00 8.53
C VAL A 70 6.64 16.20 8.84
N HIS A 71 7.16 15.38 9.76
CA HIS A 71 8.58 15.25 10.06
C HIS A 71 9.02 13.81 9.83
N VAL A 72 10.14 13.62 9.13
CA VAL A 72 10.69 12.31 8.81
C VAL A 72 12.08 12.21 9.42
N ARG A 73 12.36 11.10 10.09
CA ARG A 73 13.65 10.77 10.71
C ARG A 73 14.07 9.36 10.32
N ILE A 74 15.25 9.23 9.72
CA ILE A 74 15.85 7.96 9.36
C ILE A 74 16.80 7.60 10.48
N VAL A 75 16.48 6.51 11.19
CA VAL A 75 17.31 6.04 12.30
C VAL A 75 18.67 5.61 11.73
N PRO A 76 19.79 6.18 12.23
CA PRO A 76 21.10 5.83 11.73
C PRO A 76 21.44 4.37 12.05
N LYS A 77 22.11 3.69 11.10
CA LYS A 77 22.81 2.44 11.39
C LYS A 77 24.07 2.72 12.21
N GLU A 78 24.74 1.68 12.70
CA GLU A 78 26.03 1.83 13.38
C GLU A 78 27.04 2.60 12.48
N ASN A 79 27.64 3.66 13.02
CA ASN A 79 28.50 4.61 12.28
C ASN A 79 27.81 5.34 11.10
N GLY A 80 26.49 5.32 11.04
CA GLY A 80 25.69 6.09 10.10
C GLY A 80 25.44 7.52 10.58
N GLN A 81 24.97 8.37 9.66
CA GLN A 81 24.55 9.72 9.97
C GLN A 81 23.03 9.78 10.19
N GLU A 82 22.60 10.53 11.20
CA GLU A 82 21.17 10.83 11.36
C GLU A 82 20.70 11.77 10.25
N ILE A 83 19.57 11.40 9.61
CA ILE A 83 18.92 12.23 8.59
C ILE A 83 17.51 12.53 9.08
N ALA A 84 17.23 13.80 9.35
CA ALA A 84 15.92 14.27 9.79
C ALA A 84 15.51 15.52 9.02
N TYR A 85 14.26 15.60 8.57
CA TYR A 85 13.77 16.74 7.79
C TYR A 85 12.27 16.93 7.90
N LYS A 86 11.84 18.18 7.72
CA LYS A 86 10.43 18.55 7.57
C LYS A 86 10.02 18.42 6.12
N VAL A 87 8.87 17.80 5.86
CA VAL A 87 8.28 17.74 4.52
C VAL A 87 7.24 18.84 4.38
N ASN A 88 7.37 19.65 3.34
CA ASN A 88 6.38 20.68 3.02
C ASN A 88 5.10 20.04 2.46
N ASN A 89 3.94 20.54 2.87
CA ASN A 89 2.62 20.12 2.41
C ASN A 89 2.49 20.04 0.88
N LYS A 90 3.17 20.92 0.13
CA LYS A 90 3.17 20.85 -1.34
C LYS A 90 3.68 19.51 -1.86
N TYR A 91 4.74 18.98 -1.27
CA TYR A 91 5.33 17.70 -1.68
C TYR A 91 4.44 16.51 -1.33
N LEU A 92 3.65 16.61 -0.25
CA LEU A 92 2.69 15.56 0.12
C LEU A 92 1.63 15.36 -0.97
N LEU A 93 1.21 16.46 -1.61
CA LEU A 93 0.28 16.43 -2.74
C LEU A 93 0.95 15.94 -4.02
N THR A 94 2.17 16.40 -4.31
CA THR A 94 2.92 16.00 -5.52
C THR A 94 3.18 14.49 -5.55
N TYR A 95 3.59 13.91 -4.43
CA TYR A 95 3.97 12.50 -4.35
C TYR A 95 2.82 11.59 -3.87
N GLY A 96 1.65 12.15 -3.54
CA GLY A 96 0.51 11.38 -3.02
C GLY A 96 0.80 10.68 -1.69
N GLY A 97 1.67 11.26 -0.87
CA GLY A 97 2.23 10.60 0.31
C GLY A 97 3.44 11.33 0.88
N ILE A 98 4.07 10.70 1.88
CA ILE A 98 5.26 11.21 2.53
C ILE A 98 6.48 10.66 1.78
N PRO A 99 7.25 11.52 1.07
CA PRO A 99 8.48 11.09 0.45
C PRO A 99 9.58 10.86 1.50
N VAL A 100 10.29 9.76 1.38
CA VAL A 100 11.39 9.34 2.24
C VAL A 100 12.66 9.23 1.40
N PHE A 101 13.67 10.00 1.78
CA PHE A 101 14.99 10.06 1.14
C PHE A 101 16.10 9.67 2.13
N GLY A 102 17.22 9.22 1.59
CA GLY A 102 18.44 8.94 2.37
C GLY A 102 18.43 7.58 3.05
N LEU A 103 17.75 6.59 2.45
CA LEU A 103 17.79 5.22 2.96
C LEU A 103 19.18 4.61 2.79
N TYR A 104 19.60 3.79 3.73
CA TYR A 104 20.84 3.04 3.64
C TYR A 104 20.69 1.84 2.68
N PRO A 105 21.66 1.61 1.77
CA PRO A 105 21.69 0.41 0.93
C PRO A 105 21.93 -0.84 1.78
N ASP A 106 21.37 -1.97 1.33
CA ASP A 106 21.55 -3.30 1.93
C ASP A 106 21.29 -3.33 3.45
N TYR A 107 20.33 -2.52 3.89
CA TYR A 107 20.01 -2.35 5.30
C TYR A 107 18.49 -2.32 5.51
N VAL A 108 18.04 -2.92 6.61
CA VAL A 108 16.65 -2.82 7.05
C VAL A 108 16.52 -1.48 7.77
N ASN A 109 16.17 -0.45 7.01
CA ASN A 109 16.04 0.91 7.51
C ASN A 109 14.85 1.04 8.46
N THR A 110 15.06 1.70 9.59
CA THR A 110 13.98 2.15 10.48
C THR A 110 13.71 3.63 10.19
N VAL A 111 12.48 3.94 9.81
CA VAL A 111 12.06 5.31 9.50
C VAL A 111 10.94 5.68 10.46
N GLU A 112 11.15 6.75 11.21
CA GLU A 112 10.16 7.35 12.08
C GLU A 112 9.55 8.54 11.38
N VAL A 113 8.21 8.62 11.44
CA VAL A 113 7.48 9.69 10.78
C VAL A 113 6.41 10.21 11.72
N GLU A 114 6.49 11.50 12.00
CA GLU A 114 5.50 12.24 12.76
C GLU A 114 4.66 13.07 11.79
N TYR A 115 3.34 13.04 11.95
CA TYR A 115 2.44 13.76 11.06
C TYR A 115 1.08 13.98 11.70
N THR A 116 0.40 15.04 11.28
CA THR A 116 -1.00 15.26 11.57
C THR A 116 -1.83 14.65 10.44
N ARG A 117 -2.72 13.69 10.75
CA ARG A 117 -3.71 13.16 9.80
C ARG A 117 -5.06 13.85 9.93
N ILE A 118 -5.66 14.16 8.79
CA ILE A 118 -6.96 14.80 8.69
C ILE A 118 -7.87 13.91 7.84
N GLN A 119 -9.04 13.56 8.38
CA GLN A 119 -10.10 12.83 7.70
C GLN A 119 -11.42 13.61 7.86
N GLY A 120 -11.79 14.38 6.84
CA GLY A 120 -12.94 15.29 6.93
C GLY A 120 -12.74 16.33 8.04
N SER A 121 -13.62 16.33 9.04
CA SER A 121 -13.55 17.25 10.19
C SER A 121 -12.68 16.73 11.35
N LYS A 122 -12.19 15.49 11.28
CA LYS A 122 -11.43 14.86 12.36
C LYS A 122 -9.93 15.01 12.10
N THR A 123 -9.24 15.56 13.09
CA THR A 123 -7.77 15.73 13.09
C THR A 123 -7.18 14.87 14.18
N GLU A 124 -6.16 14.08 13.84
CA GLU A 124 -5.44 13.20 14.77
C GLU A 124 -3.94 13.34 14.53
N ASN A 125 -3.15 13.27 15.61
CA ASN A 125 -1.68 13.30 15.57
C ASN A 125 -1.12 11.88 15.77
#